data_AF-A0A535STX8-F1
#
_entry.id   AF-A0A535STX8-F1
#
_cell.length_a   1.000
_cell.length_b   1.000
_cell.length_c   1.000
_cell.angle_alpha   90.00
_cell.angle_beta   90.00
_cell.angle_gamma   90.00
#
_symmetry.space_group_name_H-M   'P 1'
#
loop_
_entity.id
_entity.type
_entity.pdbx_description
1 polymer ?
#
loop_
_entity_poly.entity_id
_entity_poly.type
_entity_poly.pdbx_seq_one_letter_code
_entity_poly.pdbx_strand_id
1 'polypeptide(L)' 'MPKLKTQKGIAKRVRVTKNGKLMRAAAWKSHLLEHKSKK' A
#
# COMPACT_ATOMS: atom_id res chain seq x y z
N MET A 1 -16.14 24.40 11.90
CA MET A 1 -14.96 24.06 11.08
C MET A 1 -15.06 22.60 10.65
N PRO A 2 -15.14 22.30 9.35
CA PRO A 2 -15.21 20.91 8.89
C PRO A 2 -13.84 20.23 9.06
N LYS A 3 -13.84 19.04 9.68
CA LYS A 3 -12.63 18.19 9.72
C LYS A 3 -12.33 17.64 8.33
N LEU A 4 -11.04 17.45 8.03
CA LEU A 4 -10.62 16.84 6.77
C LEU A 4 -11.15 15.41 6.68
N LYS A 5 -11.70 15.04 5.51
CA LYS A 5 -12.15 13.68 5.24
C LYS A 5 -10.97 12.78 4.92
N THR A 6 -10.89 11.64 5.59
CA THR A 6 -9.86 10.64 5.27
C THR A 6 -10.21 9.91 3.97
N GLN A 7 -9.27 9.88 3.02
CA GLN A 7 -9.42 9.05 1.83
C GLN A 7 -9.27 7.57 2.18
N LYS A 8 -10.40 6.88 2.33
CA LYS A 8 -10.46 5.48 2.79
C LYS A 8 -9.71 4.51 1.86
N GLY A 9 -9.63 4.81 0.57
CA GLY A 9 -8.88 3.99 -0.39
C GLY A 9 -7.38 3.91 -0.09
N ILE A 10 -6.79 5.02 0.34
CA ILE A 10 -5.37 5.08 0.71
C ILE A 10 -5.16 4.48 2.09
N ALA A 11 -6.02 4.80 3.06
CA ALA A 11 -5.93 4.28 4.43
C ALA A 11 -5.97 2.75 4.49
N LYS A 12 -6.67 2.08 3.57
CA LYS A 12 -6.69 0.60 3.47
C LYS A 12 -5.42 -0.01 2.87
N ARG A 13 -4.62 0.77 2.13
CA ARG A 13 -3.49 0.29 1.32
C ARG A 13 -2.12 0.70 1.87
N VAL A 14 -2.07 1.76 2.67
CA VAL A 14 -0.83 2.38 3.14
C VAL A 14 -0.89 2.55 4.65
N ARG A 15 0.17 2.12 5.34
CA ARG A 15 0.36 2.34 6.79
C ARG A 15 1.60 3.17 7.06
N VAL A 16 1.54 4.00 8.10
CA VAL A 16 2.69 4.79 8.58
C VAL A 16 3.39 4.00 9.69
N THR A 17 4.70 3.87 9.59
CA THR A 17 5.53 3.28 10.66
C THR A 17 5.77 4.28 11.79
N LYS A 18 6.22 3.81 12.95
CA LYS A 18 6.60 4.68 14.08
C LYS A 18 7.62 5.77 13.67
N ASN A 19 8.46 5.47 12.68
CA ASN A 19 9.48 6.39 12.17
C ASN A 19 8.97 7.29 11.02
N GLY A 20 7.66 7.33 10.77
CA GLY A 20 7.04 8.17 9.72
C GLY A 20 7.15 7.61 8.29
N LYS A 21 7.83 6.48 8.06
CA LYS A 21 7.93 5.87 6.73
C LYS A 21 6.61 5.22 6.32
N LEU A 22 6.25 5.37 5.04
CA LEU A 22 5.06 4.77 4.42
C LEU A 22 5.36 3.33 3.97
N MET A 23 4.56 2.38 4.43
CA MET A 23 4.60 0.99 3.99
C MET A 23 3.39 0.65 3.14
N ARG A 24 3.64 -0.05 2.03
CA ARG A 24 2.64 -0.55 1.08
C ARG A 24 3.11 -1.87 0.46
N ALA A 25 2.17 -2.67 -0.03
CA ALA A 25 2.51 -3.84 -0.83
C ALA A 25 3.04 -3.44 -2.22
N ALA A 26 3.97 -4.22 -2.76
CA ALA A 26 4.43 -4.06 -4.13
C ALA A 26 3.35 -4.52 -5.12
N ALA A 27 3.24 -3.84 -6.25
CA ALA A 27 2.31 -4.22 -7.30
C ALA A 27 2.73 -5.54 -7.97
N TRP A 28 1.77 -6.20 -8.63
CA TRP A 28 1.99 -7.38 -9.48
C TRP A 28 2.56 -8.62 -8.76
N LYS A 29 2.37 -8.72 -7.45
CA LYS A 29 2.85 -9.84 -6.62
C LYS A 29 1.78 -10.87 -6.28
N SER A 30 0.52 -10.64 -6.67
CA SER A 30 -0.62 -11.46 -6.23
C SER A 30 -1.07 -12.53 -7.22
N HIS A 31 -0.78 -12.40 -8.52
CA HIS A 31 -1.18 -13.37 -9.54
C HIS A 31 -0.19 -13.39 -10.71
N LEU A 32 -0.29 -14.45 -11.52
CA LEU A 32 0.57 -14.73 -12.67
C LEU A 32 2.05 -14.67 -12.30
N LEU A 33 2.45 -15.51 -11.34
CA LEU A 33 3.83 -15.57 -10.84
C LEU A 33 4.69 -16.57 -11.63
N GLU A 34 4.06 -17.51 -12.34
CA GLU A 34 4.75 -18.60 -13.05
C GLU A 34 5.69 -18.11 -14.16
N HIS A 35 5.27 -17.09 -14.92
CA HIS A 35 6.11 -16.51 -15.98
C HIS A 35 7.07 -15.43 -15.48
N LYS A 36 6.99 -15.04 -14.20
CA LYS A 36 7.84 -14.00 -13.64
C LYS A 36 9.15 -14.63 -13.21
N SER A 37 10.26 -14.08 -13.70
CA SER A 37 11.59 -14.51 -13.27
C SER A 37 11.71 -14.40 -11.74
N LYS A 38 12.18 -15.48 -11.13
CA LYS A 38 12.58 -15.49 -9.72
C LYS A 38 13.91 -14.75 -9.66
N LYS A 39 13.83 -13.46 -9.36
CA LYS A 39 15.01 -12.62 -9.15
C LYS A 39 15.92 -13.21 -8.08
#